data_AF-A0A3D3URJ7-F1
#
_entry.id   AF-A0A3D3URJ7-F1
#
_cell.length_a   1.000
_cell.length_b   1.000
_cell.length_c   1.000
_cell.angle_alpha   90.00
_cell.angle_beta   90.00
_cell.angle_gamma   90.00
#
_symmetry.space_group_name_H-M   'P 1'
#
loop_
_entity.id
_entity.type
_entity.pdbx_description
1 polymer ?
#
loop_
_entity_poly.entity_id
_entity_poly.type
_entity_poly.pdbx_seq_one_letter_code
_entity_poly.pdbx_strand_id
1 'polypeptide(L)'
;RSRGNFKRPFTVVDEIEQKAEAETAVEVEKINLQIAGFQSELQSILNTAKEGQEEVIGSSIVQKKQQVELKIHQAQRQLREVKMTRREKIEHLGNRLRQANMLAAPMVILFIAIVLGIRRGVRKRHYISHASDA
;
A
#
# COMPACT_ATOMS: atom_id res chain seq x y z
N ARG A 1 38.17 -2.93 -0.90
CA ARG A 1 37.15 -4.01 -0.89
C ARG A 1 35.78 -3.36 -1.07
N SER A 2 35.22 -3.43 -2.29
CA SER A 2 33.86 -2.98 -2.56
C SER A 2 32.89 -3.92 -1.84
N ARG A 3 32.09 -3.39 -0.91
CA ARG A 3 30.92 -4.12 -0.40
C ARG A 3 29.89 -4.05 -1.53
N GLY A 4 29.98 -5.01 -2.46
CA GLY A 4 29.00 -5.16 -3.52
C GLY A 4 27.61 -5.10 -2.92
N ASN A 5 26.80 -4.16 -3.40
CA ASN A 5 25.47 -3.91 -2.90
C ASN A 5 24.60 -5.10 -3.34
N PHE A 6 24.62 -6.19 -2.58
CA PHE A 6 23.86 -7.40 -2.87
C PHE A 6 22.39 -7.10 -2.59
N LYS A 7 21.72 -6.52 -3.60
CA LYS A 7 20.26 -6.45 -3.65
C LYS A 7 19.79 -7.91 -3.69
N ARG A 8 18.97 -8.33 -2.74
CA ARG A 8 18.22 -9.58 -2.83
C ARG A 8 16.89 -9.23 -3.51
N PRO A 9 16.79 -9.25 -4.85
CA PRO A 9 15.53 -9.03 -5.51
C PRO A 9 14.60 -10.17 -5.12
N PHE A 10 13.43 -9.81 -4.59
CA PHE A 10 12.34 -10.75 -4.41
C PHE A 10 11.43 -10.52 -5.60
N THR A 11 11.56 -11.35 -6.65
CA THR A 11 10.81 -11.20 -7.92
C THR A 11 9.30 -11.03 -7.70
N VAL A 12 8.73 -11.79 -6.76
CA VAL A 12 7.30 -11.69 -6.42
C VAL A 12 6.94 -10.33 -5.81
N VAL A 13 7.83 -9.73 -5.00
CA VAL A 13 7.59 -8.41 -4.40
C VAL A 13 7.70 -7.34 -5.49
N ASP A 14 8.71 -7.43 -6.36
CA ASP A 14 8.89 -6.52 -7.48
C ASP A 14 7.66 -6.52 -8.41
N GLU A 15 7.08 -7.69 -8.69
CA GLU A 15 5.83 -7.83 -9.45
C GLU A 15 4.62 -7.19 -8.75
N ILE A 16 4.52 -7.34 -7.42
CA ILE A 16 3.45 -6.72 -6.63
C ILE A 16 3.56 -5.19 -6.67
N GLU A 17 4.77 -4.66 -6.53
CA GLU A 17 5.04 -3.23 -6.61
C GLU A 17 4.69 -2.69 -8.00
N GLN A 18 5.16 -3.34 -9.08
CA GLN A 18 4.84 -2.94 -10.46
C GLN A 18 3.33 -2.95 -10.73
N LYS A 19 2.62 -3.97 -10.26
CA LYS A 19 1.17 -4.05 -10.43
C LYS A 19 0.45 -2.92 -9.70
N ALA A 20 0.83 -2.64 -8.46
CA ALA A 20 0.25 -1.55 -7.68
C ALA A 20 0.57 -0.17 -8.28
N GLU A 21 1.75 0.00 -8.87
CA GLU A 21 2.11 1.20 -9.64
C GLU A 21 1.25 1.34 -10.89
N ALA A 22 1.11 0.29 -11.69
CA ALA A 22 0.29 0.31 -12.91
C ALA A 22 -1.19 0.64 -12.62
N GLU A 23 -1.75 0.08 -11.54
CA GLU A 23 -3.14 0.34 -11.12
C GLU A 23 -3.40 1.81 -10.76
N THR A 24 -2.39 2.52 -10.26
CA THR A 24 -2.54 3.88 -9.72
C THR A 24 -1.92 4.96 -10.59
N ALA A 25 -1.12 4.59 -11.60
CA ALA A 25 -0.41 5.52 -12.47
C ALA A 25 -1.35 6.52 -13.15
N VAL A 26 -2.45 6.04 -13.73
CA VAL A 26 -3.43 6.86 -14.46
C VAL A 26 -4.11 7.88 -13.53
N GLU A 27 -4.48 7.45 -12.33
CA GLU A 27 -5.14 8.32 -11.35
C GLU A 27 -4.17 9.39 -10.81
N VAL A 28 -2.93 9.01 -10.52
CA VAL A 28 -1.87 9.94 -10.10
C VAL A 28 -1.59 10.96 -11.19
N GLU A 29 -1.47 10.53 -12.45
CA GLU A 29 -1.25 11.41 -13.58
C GLU A 29 -2.40 12.42 -13.73
N LYS A 30 -3.65 11.95 -13.66
CA LYS A 30 -4.83 12.81 -13.71
C LYS A 30 -4.83 13.87 -12.61
N ILE A 31 -4.53 13.49 -11.37
CA ILE A 31 -4.49 14.43 -10.24
C ILE A 31 -3.33 15.43 -10.42
N ASN A 32 -2.17 14.99 -10.90
CA ASN A 32 -1.04 15.89 -11.18
C ASN A 32 -1.38 16.91 -12.27
N LEU A 33 -2.08 16.49 -13.33
CA LEU A 33 -2.55 17.41 -14.37
C LEU A 33 -3.54 18.45 -13.81
N GLN A 34 -4.44 18.04 -12.91
CA GLN A 34 -5.34 18.97 -12.23
C GLN A 34 -4.59 19.99 -11.36
N ILE A 35 -3.60 19.53 -10.59
CA ILE A 35 -2.74 20.41 -9.78
C ILE A 35 -2.01 21.42 -10.67
N ALA A 36 -1.43 20.97 -11.79
CA ALA A 36 -0.75 21.85 -12.74
C ALA A 36 -1.71 22.89 -13.34
N GLY A 37 -2.93 22.49 -13.68
CA GLY A 37 -3.98 23.40 -14.16
C GLY A 37 -4.33 24.49 -13.13
N PHE A 38 -4.57 24.11 -11.88
CA PHE A 38 -4.86 25.08 -10.81
C PHE A 38 -3.67 25.97 -10.47
N GLN A 39 -2.44 25.48 -10.55
CA GLN A 39 -1.24 26.30 -10.37
C GLN A 39 -1.10 27.35 -11.49
N SER A 40 -1.38 26.97 -12.74
CA SER A 40 -1.40 27.90 -13.86
C SER A 40 -2.49 28.97 -13.68
N GLU A 41 -3.68 28.59 -13.23
CA GLU A 41 -4.78 29.51 -12.90
C GLU A 41 -4.35 30.49 -11.80
N LEU A 42 -3.76 29.99 -10.71
CA LEU A 42 -3.26 30.81 -9.62
C LEU A 42 -2.21 31.81 -10.11
N GLN A 43 -1.27 31.37 -10.95
CA GLN A 43 -0.24 32.25 -11.51
C GLN A 43 -0.85 33.34 -12.39
N SER A 44 -1.87 33.02 -13.19
CA SER A 44 -2.59 34.01 -14.01
C SER A 44 -3.26 35.09 -13.15
N ILE A 45 -3.93 34.69 -12.05
CA ILE A 45 -4.57 35.60 -11.10
C ILE A 45 -3.53 36.52 -10.44
N LEU A 46 -2.38 35.97 -10.04
CA LEU A 46 -1.29 36.74 -9.45
C LEU A 46 -0.66 37.73 -10.43
N ASN A 47 -0.57 37.38 -11.72
CA ASN A 47 -0.05 38.28 -12.75
C ASN A 47 -1.04 39.43 -13.01
N THR A 48 -2.34 39.14 -13.15
CA THR A 48 -3.37 40.18 -13.33
C THR A 48 -3.46 41.14 -12.13
N ALA A 49 -3.25 40.63 -10.91
CA ALA A 49 -3.20 41.49 -9.72
C ALA A 49 -2.02 42.49 -9.75
N LYS A 50 -0.86 42.09 -10.29
CA LYS A 50 0.34 42.95 -10.39
C LYS A 50 0.24 44.04 -11.46
N GLU A 51 -0.60 43.88 -12.47
CA GLU A 51 -0.76 44.83 -13.59
C GLU A 51 -1.61 46.07 -13.24
N GLY A 52 -1.90 46.32 -11.96
CA GLY A 52 -2.48 47.59 -11.48
C GLY A 52 -4.01 47.65 -11.41
N GLN A 53 -4.72 46.52 -11.53
CA GLN A 53 -6.18 46.45 -11.32
C GLN A 53 -6.61 46.34 -9.84
N GLU A 54 -5.69 46.50 -8.89
CA GLU A 54 -5.92 46.31 -7.45
C GLU A 54 -6.95 47.29 -6.86
N GLU A 55 -7.07 48.51 -7.40
CA GLU A 55 -7.79 49.60 -6.72
C GLU A 55 -9.33 49.51 -6.82
N VAL A 56 -9.87 48.72 -7.77
CA VAL A 56 -11.34 48.61 -7.99
C VAL A 56 -11.89 47.19 -7.79
N ILE A 57 -11.04 46.15 -7.80
CA ILE A 57 -11.47 44.73 -7.90
C ILE A 57 -10.86 43.83 -6.79
N GLY A 58 -10.04 44.37 -5.89
CA GLY A 58 -9.22 43.63 -4.93
C GLY A 58 -9.93 42.54 -4.12
N SER A 59 -11.17 42.78 -3.64
CA SER A 59 -11.92 41.79 -2.86
C SER A 59 -12.29 40.52 -3.65
N SER A 60 -12.62 40.66 -4.93
CA SER A 60 -12.98 39.52 -5.78
C SER A 60 -11.75 38.70 -6.23
N ILE A 61 -10.60 39.36 -6.41
CA ILE A 61 -9.32 38.71 -6.73
C ILE A 61 -8.85 37.87 -5.54
N VAL A 62 -8.94 38.42 -4.32
CA VAL A 62 -8.58 37.70 -3.09
C VAL A 62 -9.46 36.45 -2.90
N GLN A 63 -10.77 36.57 -3.13
CA GLN A 63 -11.68 35.42 -3.04
C GLN A 63 -11.36 34.34 -4.08
N LYS A 64 -11.12 34.71 -5.34
CA LYS A 64 -10.73 33.76 -6.40
C LYS A 64 -9.41 33.07 -6.08
N LYS A 65 -8.40 33.81 -5.62
CA LYS A 65 -7.13 33.25 -5.15
C LYS A 65 -7.34 32.19 -4.08
N GLN A 66 -8.10 32.53 -3.03
CA GLN A 66 -8.37 31.61 -1.93
C GLN A 66 -9.13 30.35 -2.38
N GLN A 67 -10.06 30.48 -3.31
CA GLN A 67 -10.77 29.33 -3.90
C GLN A 67 -9.83 28.41 -4.67
N VAL A 68 -8.91 28.97 -5.48
CA VAL A 68 -7.94 28.17 -6.24
C VAL A 68 -6.94 27.50 -5.31
N GLU A 69 -6.45 28.19 -4.28
CA GLU A 69 -5.57 27.60 -3.26
C GLU A 69 -6.24 26.43 -2.52
N LEU A 70 -7.53 26.57 -2.18
CA LEU A 70 -8.31 25.47 -1.60
C LEU A 70 -8.41 24.27 -2.54
N LYS A 71 -8.66 24.49 -3.84
CA LYS A 71 -8.70 23.42 -4.85
C LYS A 71 -7.35 22.71 -4.97
N ILE A 72 -6.23 23.45 -4.97
CA ILE A 72 -4.88 22.88 -4.97
C ILE A 72 -4.67 22.00 -3.74
N HIS A 73 -5.02 22.48 -2.54
CA HIS A 73 -4.88 21.72 -1.32
C HIS A 73 -5.74 20.45 -1.30
N GLN A 74 -6.96 20.51 -1.83
CA GLN A 74 -7.83 19.35 -1.98
C GLN A 74 -7.26 18.33 -2.97
N ALA A 75 -6.78 18.76 -4.14
CA ALA A 75 -6.14 17.88 -5.12
C ALA A 75 -4.86 17.23 -4.56
N GLN A 76 -4.06 17.97 -3.80
CA GLN A 76 -2.90 17.41 -3.10
C GLN A 76 -3.29 16.39 -2.02
N ARG A 77 -4.42 16.60 -1.33
CA ARG A 77 -4.94 15.63 -0.36
C ARG A 77 -5.34 14.33 -1.06
N GLN A 78 -6.06 14.43 -2.19
CA GLN A 78 -6.41 13.27 -3.01
C GLN A 78 -5.16 12.54 -3.50
N LEU A 79 -4.13 13.27 -3.94
CA LEU A 79 -2.86 12.66 -4.34
C LEU A 79 -2.19 11.86 -3.20
N ARG A 80 -2.25 12.37 -1.96
CA ARG A 80 -1.73 11.66 -0.79
C ARG A 80 -2.55 10.42 -0.47
N GLU A 81 -3.87 10.52 -0.58
CA GLU A 81 -4.79 9.40 -0.34
C GLU A 81 -4.54 8.25 -1.31
N VAL A 82 -4.47 8.53 -2.62
CA VAL A 82 -4.14 7.53 -3.65
C VAL A 82 -2.79 6.87 -3.38
N LYS A 83 -1.76 7.66 -3.00
CA LYS A 83 -0.45 7.12 -2.63
C LYS A 83 -0.49 6.25 -1.37
N MET A 84 -1.31 6.59 -0.38
CA MET A 84 -1.51 5.81 0.83
C MET A 84 -2.22 4.49 0.52
N THR A 85 -3.32 4.52 -0.22
CA THR A 85 -4.04 3.31 -0.65
C THR A 85 -3.13 2.39 -1.46
N ARG A 86 -2.29 2.94 -2.36
CA ARG A 86 -1.27 2.18 -3.08
C ARG A 86 -0.31 1.46 -2.13
N ARG A 87 0.18 2.17 -1.12
CA ARG A 87 1.12 1.62 -0.14
C ARG A 87 0.47 0.54 0.72
N GLU A 88 -0.75 0.76 1.18
CA GLU A 88 -1.51 -0.21 1.98
C GLU A 88 -1.76 -1.51 1.21
N LYS A 89 -2.09 -1.42 -0.08
CA LYS A 89 -2.21 -2.60 -0.96
C LYS A 89 -0.90 -3.40 -0.98
N ILE A 90 0.24 -2.75 -1.24
CA ILE A 90 1.56 -3.41 -1.27
C ILE A 90 1.87 -4.05 0.09
N GLU A 91 1.68 -3.32 1.19
CA GLU A 91 1.96 -3.81 2.55
C GLU A 91 1.09 -5.02 2.93
N HIS A 92 -0.20 -4.99 2.59
CA HIS A 92 -1.11 -6.10 2.88
C HIS A 92 -0.77 -7.37 2.08
N LEU A 93 -0.40 -7.22 0.80
CA LEU A 93 0.07 -8.34 -0.04
C LEU A 93 1.40 -8.92 0.49
N GLY A 94 2.36 -8.07 0.84
CA GLY A 94 3.62 -8.49 1.44
C GLY A 94 3.45 -9.17 2.80
N ASN A 95 2.55 -8.64 3.65
CA ASN A 95 2.26 -9.22 4.96
C ASN A 95 1.63 -10.60 4.86
N ARG A 96 0.75 -10.85 3.88
CA ARG A 96 0.19 -12.20 3.64
C ARG A 96 1.28 -13.21 3.28
N LEU A 97 2.19 -12.86 2.39
CA LEU A 97 3.33 -13.72 2.02
C LEU A 97 4.24 -14.02 3.21
N ARG A 98 4.54 -12.99 4.02
CA ARG A 98 5.32 -13.14 5.25
C ARG A 98 4.64 -14.06 6.25
N GLN A 99 3.35 -13.86 6.51
CA GLN A 99 2.58 -14.70 7.44
C GLN A 99 2.49 -16.15 6.97
N ALA A 100 2.25 -16.37 5.67
CA ALA A 100 2.21 -17.71 5.10
C ALA A 100 3.55 -18.45 5.31
N ASN A 101 4.68 -17.79 5.03
CA ASN A 101 6.00 -18.39 5.24
C ASN A 101 6.31 -18.64 6.73
N MET A 102 6.03 -17.64 7.58
CA MET A 102 6.30 -17.72 9.03
C MET A 102 5.48 -18.80 9.73
N LEU A 103 4.23 -19.01 9.32
CA LEU A 103 3.33 -20.01 9.92
C LEU A 103 3.46 -21.39 9.27
N ALA A 104 3.99 -21.52 8.06
CA ALA A 104 4.14 -22.80 7.38
C ALA A 104 4.96 -23.80 8.20
N ALA A 105 6.13 -23.39 8.72
CA ALA A 105 7.00 -24.27 9.48
C ALA A 105 6.36 -24.80 10.79
N PRO A 106 5.83 -23.96 11.70
CA PRO A 106 5.18 -24.45 12.92
C PRO A 106 3.93 -25.30 12.62
N MET A 107 3.17 -24.99 11.56
CA MET A 107 2.01 -25.79 11.15
C MET A 107 2.41 -27.21 10.72
N VAL A 108 3.51 -27.36 9.97
CA VAL A 108 4.03 -28.67 9.57
C VAL A 108 4.48 -29.48 10.77
N ILE A 109 5.19 -28.85 11.72
CA ILE A 109 5.65 -29.52 12.94
C ILE A 109 4.44 -29.99 13.78
N LEU A 110 3.44 -29.13 13.96
CA LEU A 110 2.21 -29.46 14.68
C LEU A 110 1.49 -30.64 14.00
N PHE A 111 1.37 -30.60 12.67
CA PHE A 111 0.74 -31.67 11.89
C PHE A 111 1.44 -33.02 12.11
N ILE A 112 2.78 -33.06 12.03
CA ILE A 112 3.56 -34.27 12.28
C ILE A 112 3.34 -34.78 13.71
N ALA A 113 3.35 -33.88 14.71
CA ALA A 113 3.12 -34.24 16.10
C ALA A 113 1.74 -34.89 16.32
N ILE A 114 0.69 -34.34 15.71
CA ILE A 114 -0.68 -34.89 15.76
C ILE A 114 -0.71 -36.29 15.14
N VAL A 115 -0.16 -36.46 13.94
CA VAL A 115 -0.14 -37.76 13.24
C VAL A 115 0.58 -38.82 14.07
N LEU A 116 1.74 -38.48 14.64
CA LEU A 116 2.49 -39.39 15.51
C LEU A 116 1.72 -39.71 16.80
N GLY A 117 1.03 -38.73 17.37
CA GLY A 117 0.17 -38.90 18.56
C GLY A 117 -0.95 -39.90 18.32
N ILE A 118 -1.71 -39.73 17.23
CA ILE A 118 -2.80 -40.63 16.84
C ILE A 118 -2.26 -42.03 16.58
N ARG A 119 -1.22 -42.16 15.76
CA ARG A 119 -0.63 -43.47 15.42
C ARG A 119 -0.15 -44.22 16.66
N ARG A 120 0.47 -43.52 17.62
CA ARG A 120 0.89 -44.11 18.91
C ARG A 120 -0.31 -44.50 19.77
N GLY A 121 -1.36 -43.68 19.80
CA GLY A 121 -2.58 -43.96 20.54
C GLY A 121 -3.32 -45.20 20.04
N VAL A 122 -3.46 -45.35 18.71
CA VAL A 122 -4.11 -46.52 18.09
C VAL A 122 -3.32 -47.80 18.37
N ARG A 123 -1.98 -47.79 18.23
CA ARG A 123 -1.15 -48.96 18.58
C ARG A 123 -1.30 -49.38 20.03
N LYS A 124 -1.32 -48.43 20.99
CA LYS A 124 -1.49 -48.77 22.41
C LYS A 124 -2.82 -49.46 22.70
N ARG A 125 -3.90 -49.08 22.01
CA ARG A 125 -5.23 -49.69 22.20
C ARG A 125 -5.28 -51.14 21.70
N HIS A 126 -4.55 -51.48 20.63
CA HIS A 126 -4.47 -52.86 20.13
C HIS A 126 -3.75 -53.85 21.07
N TYR A 127 -2.91 -53.38 22.00
CA TYR A 127 -2.28 -54.27 23.00
C TYR A 127 -3.19 -54.57 24.20
N ILE A 128 -4.15 -53.68 24.50
CA ILE A 128 -5.05 -53.85 25.65
C ILE A 128 -6.13 -54.89 25.35
N SER A 129 -6.54 -55.04 24.08
CA SER A 129 -7.53 -56.04 23.68
C SER A 129 -7.04 -57.49 23.70
N HIS A 130 -5.73 -57.74 23.71
CA HIS A 130 -5.16 -59.09 23.88
C HIS A 130 -4.80 -59.43 25.33
N ALA A 131 -4.82 -58.45 26.24
CA ALA A 131 -4.58 -58.69 27.66
C ALA A 131 -5.87 -59.09 28.43
N SER A 132 -7.04 -58.96 27.80
CA SER A 132 -8.34 -59.32 28.38
C SER A 132 -8.84 -60.71 27.95
N ASP A 133 -8.06 -61.46 27.17
CA ASP A 133 -8.40 -62.78 26.60
C ASP A 133 -7.46 -63.89 27.10
N ALA A 134 -6.72 -63.65 28.19
CA ALA A 134 -5.84 -64.59 28.88
C ALA A 134 -6.29 -64.81 30.33
#